data_AF-A0A2T7Q707-F1
#
_entry.id   AF-A0A2T7Q707-F1
#
_cell.length_a   1.000
_cell.length_b   1.000
_cell.length_c   1.000
_cell.angle_alpha   90.00
_cell.angle_beta   90.00
_cell.angle_gamma   90.00
#
_symmetry.space_group_name_H-M   'P 1'
#
loop_
_entity.id
_entity.type
_entity.pdbx_description
1 polymer ?
#
loop_
_entity_poly.entity_id
_entity_poly.type
_entity_poly.pdbx_seq_one_letter_code
_entity_poly.pdbx_strand_id
1 'polypeptide(L)'
;MKKLNLHSEKILHYASQHKYNTGIAFLIDMSIESGRNRFFVVDLKKDSIIAEGLVTHGRCNQSWLTGRKYGNTVGCGCTSLGKYKIGNSYQGRFGLAYKLHGLDSTNSNAYKRFVVLHSHECVSDNETYPLPLCQSDGCPTVAPGFLKKLNVVLDSVRSPVLLSIYE
;
A
#
# COMPACT_ATOMS: atom_id res chain seq x y z
N MET A 1 3.69 14.44 -9.03
CA MET A 1 5.07 14.61 -8.52
C MET A 1 5.12 15.41 -7.22
N LYS A 2 4.82 16.72 -7.17
CA LYS A 2 4.94 17.54 -5.91
C LYS A 2 4.39 16.89 -4.62
N LYS A 3 3.23 16.25 -4.68
CA LYS A 3 2.60 15.58 -3.53
C LYS A 3 3.32 14.30 -3.08
N LEU A 4 3.88 13.55 -4.04
CA LEU A 4 4.68 12.35 -3.77
C LEU A 4 5.95 12.75 -3.04
N ASN A 5 6.69 13.74 -3.54
CA ASN A 5 7.92 14.23 -2.93
C ASN A 5 7.68 14.74 -1.50
N LEU A 6 6.59 15.49 -1.26
CA LEU A 6 6.22 15.93 0.09
C LEU A 6 5.95 14.74 1.04
N HIS A 7 5.34 13.66 0.54
CA HIS A 7 5.15 12.45 1.34
C HIS A 7 6.44 11.65 1.53
N SER A 8 7.34 11.62 0.53
CA SER A 8 8.69 11.05 0.62
C SER A 8 9.49 11.70 1.76
N GLU A 9 9.47 13.03 1.86
CA GLU A 9 10.16 13.76 2.93
C GLU A 9 9.58 13.42 4.32
N LYS A 10 8.25 13.43 4.44
CA LYS A 10 7.56 13.09 5.70
C LYS A 10 7.85 11.66 6.14
N ILE A 11 7.83 10.70 5.21
CA ILE A 11 8.08 9.30 5.55
C ILE A 11 9.55 9.07 5.90
N LEU A 12 10.48 9.74 5.22
CA LEU A 12 11.91 9.69 5.55
C LEU A 12 12.18 10.24 6.95
N HIS A 13 11.59 11.40 7.29
CA HIS A 13 11.70 11.98 8.62
C HIS A 13 11.22 11.00 9.70
N TYR A 14 10.01 10.45 9.52
CA TYR A 14 9.44 9.48 10.45
C TYR A 14 10.30 8.21 10.56
N ALA A 15 10.79 7.69 9.43
CA ALA A 15 11.64 6.51 9.38
C ALA A 15 12.94 6.69 10.18
N SER A 16 13.59 7.85 10.04
CA SER A 16 14.82 8.18 10.75
C SER A 16 14.63 8.20 12.28
N GLN A 17 13.52 8.78 12.75
CA GLN A 17 13.22 8.91 14.18
C GLN A 17 12.86 7.57 14.83
N HIS A 18 12.28 6.65 14.07
CA HIS A 18 11.73 5.39 14.59
C HIS A 18 12.52 4.15 14.17
N LYS A 19 13.74 4.34 13.61
CA LYS A 19 14.65 3.26 13.19
C LYS A 19 14.07 2.32 12.12
N TYR A 20 13.31 2.87 11.18
CA TYR A 20 12.86 2.17 9.98
C TYR A 20 13.84 2.35 8.81
N ASN A 21 13.57 1.70 7.68
CA ASN A 21 14.36 1.88 6.47
C ASN A 21 14.29 3.34 5.97
N THR A 22 15.45 3.97 5.80
CA THR A 22 15.60 5.35 5.29
C THR A 22 16.07 5.41 3.83
N GLY A 23 16.22 4.26 3.18
CA GLY A 23 16.55 4.17 1.76
C GLY A 23 15.32 3.98 0.87
N ILE A 24 14.34 3.21 1.33
CA ILE A 24 13.17 2.81 0.55
C ILE A 24 11.90 2.96 1.39
N ALA A 25 10.84 3.48 0.77
CA ALA A 25 9.47 3.40 1.27
C ALA A 25 8.48 3.08 0.15
N PHE A 26 7.32 2.57 0.54
CA PHE A 26 6.18 2.36 -0.35
C PHE A 26 5.14 3.44 -0.08
N LEU A 27 4.62 4.06 -1.13
CA LEU A 27 3.68 5.17 -1.07
C LEU A 27 2.45 4.82 -1.91
N ILE A 28 1.25 4.94 -1.34
CA ILE A 28 -0.01 4.76 -2.07
C ILE A 28 -0.82 6.05 -2.01
N ASP A 29 -1.03 6.67 -3.18
CA ASP A 29 -1.80 7.90 -3.33
C ASP A 29 -3.24 7.60 -3.77
N MET A 30 -4.16 7.57 -2.81
CA MET A 30 -5.57 7.31 -3.06
C MET A 30 -6.30 8.50 -3.72
N SER A 31 -5.62 9.63 -3.96
CA SER A 31 -6.17 10.69 -4.81
C SER A 31 -6.09 10.42 -6.30
N ILE A 32 -5.25 9.47 -6.69
CA ILE A 32 -5.13 9.01 -8.07
C ILE A 32 -6.20 7.94 -8.34
N GLU A 33 -6.83 8.02 -9.51
CA GLU A 33 -7.86 7.09 -9.95
C GLU A 33 -7.37 5.64 -9.92
N SER A 34 -8.24 4.69 -9.57
CA SER A 34 -7.83 3.30 -9.34
C SER A 34 -7.27 2.59 -10.59
N GLY A 35 -7.65 3.05 -11.78
CA GLY A 35 -7.12 2.54 -13.05
C GLY A 35 -5.75 3.11 -13.44
N ARG A 36 -5.16 3.99 -12.63
CA ARG A 36 -3.83 4.57 -12.85
C ARG A 36 -2.84 4.09 -11.80
N ASN A 37 -1.55 4.12 -12.14
CA ASN A 37 -0.46 3.80 -11.24
C ASN A 37 -0.50 4.74 -10.04
N ARG A 38 -0.68 4.14 -8.87
CA ARG A 38 -0.87 4.88 -7.60
C ARG A 38 -0.21 4.22 -6.40
N PHE A 39 0.45 3.08 -6.61
CA PHE A 39 1.43 2.51 -5.70
C PHE A 39 2.81 2.84 -6.24
N PHE A 40 3.65 3.44 -5.41
CA PHE A 40 5.03 3.80 -5.76
C PHE A 40 6.02 3.18 -4.78
N VAL A 41 7.07 2.58 -5.30
CA VAL A 41 8.29 2.23 -4.57
C VAL A 41 9.27 3.38 -4.77
N VAL A 42 9.70 4.01 -3.69
CA VAL A 42 10.48 5.25 -3.76
C VAL A 42 11.86 5.06 -3.13
N ASP A 43 12.90 5.50 -3.84
CA ASP A 43 14.24 5.73 -3.28
C ASP A 43 14.20 7.06 -2.50
N LEU A 44 14.20 6.98 -1.16
CA LEU A 44 14.09 8.14 -0.28
C LEU A 44 15.34 9.02 -0.28
N LYS A 45 16.49 8.50 -0.73
CA LYS A 45 17.74 9.28 -0.80
C LYS A 45 17.82 10.07 -2.10
N LYS A 46 17.29 9.52 -3.18
CA LYS A 46 17.31 10.14 -4.51
C LYS A 46 16.00 10.87 -4.86
N ASP A 47 14.98 10.73 -4.02
CA ASP A 47 13.62 11.22 -4.27
C ASP A 47 13.10 10.79 -5.66
N SER A 48 13.23 9.50 -5.96
CA SER A 48 12.87 8.94 -7.27
C SER A 48 12.03 7.67 -7.15
N ILE A 49 11.17 7.45 -8.16
CA ILE A 49 10.36 6.22 -8.26
C ILE A 49 11.24 5.10 -8.83
N ILE A 50 11.31 3.98 -8.11
CA ILE A 50 11.98 2.74 -8.53
C ILE A 50 11.01 1.86 -9.31
N ALA A 51 9.76 1.78 -8.85
CA ALA A 51 8.71 1.00 -9.48
C ALA A 51 7.34 1.60 -9.13
N GLU A 52 6.38 1.40 -10.02
CA GLU A 52 5.01 1.82 -9.81
C GLU A 52 4.02 0.77 -10.32
N GLY A 53 2.80 0.82 -9.82
CA GLY A 53 1.75 -0.11 -10.22
C GLY A 53 0.37 0.24 -9.71
N LEU A 54 -0.59 -0.56 -10.17
CA LEU A 54 -1.98 -0.51 -9.73
C LEU A 54 -2.14 -1.12 -8.33
N VAL A 55 -3.04 -0.54 -7.55
CA VAL A 55 -3.44 -1.09 -6.24
C VAL A 55 -4.91 -0.82 -5.97
N THR A 56 -5.61 -1.83 -5.46
CA THR A 56 -7.04 -1.75 -5.12
C THR A 56 -7.31 -0.81 -3.94
N HIS A 57 -8.58 -0.50 -3.73
CA HIS A 57 -9.08 0.09 -2.48
C HIS A 57 -10.24 -0.75 -1.95
N GLY A 58 -10.50 -0.62 -0.65
CA GLY A 58 -11.59 -1.32 0.02
C GLY A 58 -12.97 -0.79 -0.39
N ARG A 59 -13.90 -1.69 -0.69
CA ARG A 59 -15.30 -1.34 -1.07
C ARG A 59 -16.21 -1.00 0.11
N CYS A 60 -15.70 -1.01 1.34
CA CYS A 60 -16.46 -0.67 2.55
C CYS A 60 -17.74 -1.53 2.73
N ASN A 61 -17.66 -2.83 2.44
CA ASN A 61 -18.77 -3.80 2.46
C ASN A 61 -19.95 -3.47 1.52
N GLN A 62 -19.75 -2.60 0.53
CA GLN A 62 -20.72 -2.36 -0.53
C GLN A 62 -20.55 -3.39 -1.65
N SER A 63 -21.56 -3.53 -2.52
CA SER A 63 -21.43 -4.30 -3.75
C SER A 63 -20.33 -3.72 -4.65
N TRP A 64 -20.31 -2.40 -4.76
CA TRP A 64 -19.28 -1.60 -5.42
C TRP A 64 -19.22 -0.22 -4.77
N LEU A 65 -18.03 0.25 -4.39
CA LEU A 65 -17.86 1.59 -3.84
C LEU A 65 -17.64 2.60 -4.97
N THR A 66 -18.57 3.54 -5.13
CA THR A 66 -18.35 4.73 -5.96
C THR A 66 -17.65 5.80 -5.13
N GLY A 67 -16.62 6.44 -5.69
CA GLY A 67 -15.84 7.45 -5.00
C GLY A 67 -14.83 6.85 -4.01
N ARG A 68 -14.57 7.54 -2.90
CA ARG A 68 -13.54 7.17 -1.92
C ARG A 68 -14.11 7.20 -0.51
N LYS A 69 -13.79 6.17 0.27
CA LYS A 69 -14.19 6.04 1.67
C LYS A 69 -13.14 5.26 2.45
N TYR A 70 -12.86 5.70 3.68
CA TYR A 70 -11.86 5.11 4.54
C TYR A 70 -12.46 4.71 5.88
N GLY A 71 -11.80 3.78 6.58
CA GLY A 71 -12.23 3.36 7.90
C GLY A 71 -11.25 2.42 8.58
N ASN A 72 -11.23 2.45 9.91
CA ASN A 72 -10.36 1.65 10.78
C ASN A 72 -11.13 0.64 11.64
N THR A 73 -12.46 0.60 11.57
CA THR A 73 -13.27 -0.31 12.38
C THR A 73 -13.05 -1.76 11.94
N VAL A 74 -13.00 -2.69 12.90
CA VAL A 74 -12.85 -4.11 12.59
C VAL A 74 -13.99 -4.57 11.68
N GLY A 75 -13.65 -5.24 10.58
CA GLY A 75 -14.63 -5.76 9.62
C GLY A 75 -15.29 -4.71 8.70
N CYS A 76 -14.86 -3.45 8.67
CA CYS A 76 -15.55 -2.41 7.88
C CYS A 76 -15.37 -2.50 6.36
N GLY A 77 -14.48 -3.36 5.85
CA GLY A 77 -14.21 -3.49 4.42
C GLY A 77 -13.53 -2.28 3.75
N CYS A 78 -13.23 -1.21 4.50
CA CYS A 78 -12.67 0.03 3.95
C CYS A 78 -11.13 0.03 3.97
N THR A 79 -10.50 0.77 3.07
CA THR A 79 -9.08 1.12 3.22
C THR A 79 -8.87 1.94 4.50
N SER A 80 -7.79 1.67 5.24
CA SER A 80 -7.32 2.54 6.34
C SER A 80 -6.22 3.47 5.81
N LEU A 81 -6.29 4.76 6.09
CA LEU A 81 -5.20 5.70 5.78
C LEU A 81 -4.14 5.71 6.88
N GLY A 82 -2.91 6.06 6.53
CA GLY A 82 -1.80 6.24 7.47
C GLY A 82 -0.56 5.41 7.12
N LYS A 83 0.40 5.44 8.03
CA LYS A 83 1.69 4.75 7.98
C LYS A 83 1.56 3.33 8.53
N TYR A 84 2.17 2.40 7.84
CA TYR A 84 2.21 0.99 8.18
C TYR A 84 3.65 0.53 8.24
N LYS A 85 3.97 -0.30 9.23
CA LYS A 85 5.16 -1.16 9.16
C LYS A 85 4.80 -2.40 8.36
N ILE A 86 5.53 -2.66 7.28
CA ILE A 86 5.47 -3.93 6.56
C ILE A 86 6.15 -4.99 7.44
N GLY A 87 5.37 -5.97 7.87
CA GLY A 87 5.81 -7.08 8.71
C GLY A 87 6.28 -8.27 7.89
N ASN A 88 6.41 -9.43 8.55
CA ASN A 88 6.87 -10.66 7.92
C ASN A 88 5.92 -11.10 6.80
N SER A 89 6.50 -11.72 5.79
CA SER A 89 5.77 -12.45 4.77
C SER A 89 5.18 -13.74 5.34
N TYR A 90 4.12 -14.23 4.71
CA TYR A 90 3.53 -15.54 4.94
C TYR A 90 2.81 -16.02 3.67
N GLN A 91 2.47 -17.30 3.63
CA GLN A 91 1.61 -17.86 2.57
C GLN A 91 0.15 -17.82 3.04
N GLY A 92 -0.65 -17.00 2.39
CA GLY A 92 -2.09 -16.87 2.63
C GLY A 92 -2.92 -17.49 1.51
N ARG A 93 -4.23 -17.20 1.51
CA ARG A 93 -5.20 -17.70 0.52
C ARG A 93 -4.81 -17.37 -0.93
N PHE A 94 -4.17 -16.24 -1.15
CA PHE A 94 -3.76 -15.75 -2.48
C PHE A 94 -2.24 -15.86 -2.70
N GLY A 95 -1.58 -16.76 -1.97
CA GLY A 95 -0.12 -16.93 -2.00
C GLY A 95 0.60 -15.95 -1.07
N LEU A 96 1.75 -15.46 -1.53
CA LEU A 96 2.61 -14.54 -0.78
C LEU A 96 1.83 -13.31 -0.31
N ALA A 97 1.92 -13.00 0.98
CA ALA A 97 1.34 -11.79 1.55
C ALA A 97 2.20 -11.25 2.70
N TYR A 98 2.13 -9.95 2.94
CA TYR A 98 2.85 -9.25 4.01
C TYR A 98 1.89 -8.69 5.03
N LYS A 99 2.11 -8.98 6.32
CA LYS A 99 1.28 -8.43 7.40
C LYS A 99 1.50 -6.92 7.50
N LEU A 100 0.43 -6.14 7.64
CA LEU A 100 0.53 -4.69 7.83
C LEU A 100 0.19 -4.31 9.28
N HIS A 101 1.12 -3.63 9.93
CA HIS A 101 0.93 -3.09 11.28
C HIS A 101 0.70 -1.58 11.18
N GLY A 102 -0.48 -1.11 11.55
CA GLY A 102 -0.79 0.32 11.57
C GLY A 102 0.01 1.06 12.64
N LEU A 103 0.49 2.24 12.29
CA LEU A 103 1.31 3.11 13.14
C LEU A 103 0.60 4.44 13.50
N ASP A 104 -0.57 4.70 12.89
CA ASP A 104 -1.38 5.89 13.12
C ASP A 104 -2.76 5.50 13.71
N SER A 105 -3.44 6.45 14.36
CA SER A 105 -4.79 6.22 14.93
C SER A 105 -5.82 5.82 13.86
N THR A 106 -5.62 6.25 12.61
CA THR A 106 -6.47 5.96 11.45
C THR A 106 -6.28 4.56 10.88
N ASN A 107 -5.25 3.83 11.29
CA ASN A 107 -4.99 2.45 10.86
C ASN A 107 -4.59 1.52 12.01
N SER A 108 -4.74 1.93 13.26
CA SER A 108 -4.33 1.18 14.46
C SER A 108 -4.94 -0.23 14.57
N ASN A 109 -6.06 -0.52 13.90
CA ASN A 109 -6.66 -1.86 13.87
C ASN A 109 -6.22 -2.69 12.67
N ALA A 110 -5.35 -2.21 11.78
CA ALA A 110 -4.98 -2.90 10.54
C ALA A 110 -4.58 -4.37 10.76
N TYR A 111 -3.75 -4.64 11.77
CA TYR A 111 -3.33 -6.00 12.10
C TYR A 111 -4.51 -6.85 12.60
N LYS A 112 -5.35 -6.31 13.50
CA LYS A 112 -6.56 -6.98 14.02
C LYS A 112 -7.60 -7.25 12.92
N ARG A 113 -7.58 -6.43 11.87
CA ARG A 113 -8.42 -6.53 10.68
C ARG A 113 -7.89 -7.48 9.62
N PHE A 114 -6.74 -8.12 9.85
CA PHE A 114 -6.05 -8.94 8.85
C PHE A 114 -5.77 -8.17 7.55
N VAL A 115 -5.52 -6.86 7.65
CA VAL A 115 -5.08 -6.06 6.50
C VAL A 115 -3.67 -6.47 6.13
N VAL A 116 -3.50 -6.92 4.89
CA VAL A 116 -2.22 -7.42 4.37
C VAL A 116 -1.97 -6.87 2.97
N LEU A 117 -0.70 -6.73 2.59
CA LEU A 117 -0.30 -6.46 1.21
C LEU A 117 -0.16 -7.80 0.50
N HIS A 118 -0.96 -8.02 -0.54
CA HIS A 118 -0.96 -9.28 -1.31
C HIS A 118 -1.30 -9.01 -2.78
N SER A 119 -1.28 -10.05 -3.60
CA SER A 119 -1.70 -9.97 -4.99
C SER A 119 -3.00 -10.69 -5.28
N HIS A 120 -3.63 -10.35 -6.41
CA HIS A 120 -4.76 -11.08 -6.98
C HIS A 120 -4.80 -10.86 -8.49
N GLU A 121 -5.24 -11.85 -9.26
CA GLU A 121 -5.28 -11.82 -10.74
C GLU A 121 -6.26 -10.78 -11.31
N CYS A 122 -7.17 -10.26 -10.49
CA CYS A 122 -8.07 -9.17 -10.92
C CYS A 122 -7.34 -7.83 -11.11
N VAL A 123 -6.11 -7.70 -10.60
CA VAL A 123 -5.30 -6.50 -10.75
C VAL A 123 -4.37 -6.66 -11.96
N SER A 124 -4.58 -5.83 -12.97
CA SER A 124 -3.76 -5.75 -14.18
C SER A 124 -2.34 -5.24 -13.86
N ASP A 125 -1.34 -5.76 -14.56
CA ASP A 125 0.04 -5.21 -14.52
C ASP A 125 0.16 -3.86 -15.27
N ASN A 126 -0.80 -3.53 -16.14
CA ASN A 126 -0.86 -2.26 -16.88
C ASN A 126 -2.05 -1.41 -16.42
N GLU A 127 -1.92 -0.08 -16.53
CA GLU A 127 -3.01 0.86 -16.29
C GLU A 127 -4.28 0.48 -17.06
N THR A 128 -5.43 0.64 -16.43
CA THR A 128 -6.75 0.33 -17.00
C THR A 128 -7.58 1.59 -17.26
N TYR A 129 -7.08 2.77 -16.88
CA TYR A 129 -7.79 4.03 -17.04
C TYR A 129 -8.24 4.24 -18.50
N PRO A 130 -9.48 4.66 -18.76
CA PRO A 130 -10.47 5.22 -17.81
C PRO A 130 -11.31 4.17 -17.04
N LEU A 131 -11.07 2.87 -17.23
CA LEU A 131 -11.80 1.82 -16.50
C LEU A 131 -11.29 1.68 -15.06
N PRO A 132 -12.20 1.53 -14.08
CA PRO A 132 -11.81 1.32 -12.69
C PRO A 132 -11.20 -0.06 -12.49
N LEU A 133 -10.23 -0.13 -11.58
CA LEU A 133 -9.68 -1.40 -11.11
C LEU A 133 -10.69 -2.16 -10.22
N CYS A 134 -10.52 -3.48 -10.10
CA CYS A 134 -11.24 -4.27 -9.09
C CYS A 134 -11.04 -3.70 -7.66
N GLN A 135 -11.99 -3.99 -6.78
CA GLN A 135 -11.98 -3.55 -5.37
C GLN A 135 -11.69 -4.71 -4.42
N SER A 136 -11.11 -4.41 -3.27
CA SER A 136 -10.87 -5.36 -2.19
C SER A 136 -11.83 -5.12 -1.01
N ASP A 137 -11.67 -5.90 0.06
CA ASP A 137 -12.31 -5.65 1.36
C ASP A 137 -11.39 -4.87 2.34
N GLY A 138 -10.50 -4.03 1.79
CA GLY A 138 -9.66 -3.09 2.54
C GLY A 138 -8.16 -3.36 2.48
N CYS A 139 -7.75 -4.54 2.02
CA CYS A 139 -6.35 -4.87 1.78
C CYS A 139 -5.82 -4.14 0.54
N PRO A 140 -4.60 -3.55 0.56
CA PRO A 140 -3.92 -3.13 -0.65
C PRO A 140 -3.57 -4.38 -1.48
N THR A 141 -4.30 -4.60 -2.57
CA THR A 141 -4.09 -5.72 -3.49
C THR A 141 -3.43 -5.21 -4.76
N VAL A 142 -2.36 -5.87 -5.20
CA VAL A 142 -1.59 -5.50 -6.41
C VAL A 142 -1.56 -6.63 -7.44
N ALA A 143 -1.02 -6.39 -8.63
CA ALA A 143 -0.80 -7.44 -9.62
C ALA A 143 0.23 -8.47 -9.12
N PRO A 144 0.11 -9.77 -9.47
CA PRO A 144 1.10 -10.78 -9.09
C PRO A 144 2.52 -10.46 -9.56
N GLY A 145 2.67 -9.90 -10.77
CA GLY A 145 3.95 -9.45 -11.29
C GLY A 145 4.55 -8.32 -10.47
N PHE A 146 3.73 -7.34 -10.07
CA PHE A 146 4.15 -6.26 -9.21
C PHE A 146 4.54 -6.73 -7.80
N LEU A 147 3.78 -7.64 -7.18
CA LEU A 147 4.14 -8.19 -5.86
C LEU A 147 5.49 -8.91 -5.88
N LYS A 148 5.83 -9.62 -6.95
CA LYS A 148 7.17 -10.23 -7.11
C LYS A 148 8.28 -9.18 -7.08
N LYS A 149 8.08 -8.02 -7.72
CA LYS A 149 9.02 -6.89 -7.65
C LYS A 149 9.14 -6.34 -6.23
N LEU A 150 8.00 -6.17 -5.54
CA LEU A 150 7.99 -5.73 -4.14
C LEU A 150 8.74 -6.71 -3.23
N ASN A 151 8.57 -8.02 -3.46
CA ASN A 151 9.28 -9.07 -2.71
C ASN A 151 10.80 -8.94 -2.84
N VAL A 152 11.31 -8.78 -4.06
CA VAL A 152 12.76 -8.58 -4.30
C VAL A 152 13.29 -7.36 -3.55
N VAL A 153 12.53 -6.26 -3.55
CA VAL A 153 12.89 -5.04 -2.80
C VAL A 153 12.91 -5.31 -1.29
N LEU A 154 11.88 -5.93 -0.75
CA LEU A 154 11.76 -6.21 0.68
C LEU A 154 12.83 -7.20 1.17
N ASP A 155 13.17 -8.23 0.38
CA ASP A 155 14.23 -9.20 0.71
C ASP A 155 15.64 -8.58 0.65
N SER A 156 15.82 -7.50 -0.10
CA SER A 156 17.12 -6.82 -0.25
C SER A 156 17.51 -5.94 0.94
N VAL A 157 16.57 -5.68 1.87
CA VAL A 157 16.77 -4.76 3.00
C VAL A 157 16.54 -5.45 4.34
N ARG A 158 17.36 -5.10 5.33
CA ARG A 158 17.29 -5.70 6.67
C ARG A 158 16.36 -4.95 7.63
N SER A 159 16.20 -3.64 7.44
CA SER A 159 15.33 -2.81 8.29
C SER A 159 13.90 -2.81 7.75
N PRO A 160 12.88 -2.74 8.61
CA PRO A 160 11.49 -2.76 8.15
C PRO A 160 11.19 -1.56 7.26
N VAL A 161 10.56 -1.84 6.12
CA VAL A 161 10.10 -0.82 5.17
C VAL A 161 8.75 -0.29 5.60
N LEU A 162 8.57 1.02 5.45
CA LEU A 162 7.29 1.67 5.68
C LEU A 162 6.45 1.70 4.41
N LEU A 163 5.15 1.48 4.59
CA LEU A 163 4.11 1.75 3.60
C LEU A 163 3.26 2.92 4.11
N SER A 164 3.03 3.95 3.29
CA SER A 164 2.11 5.05 3.64
C SER A 164 0.95 5.09 2.65
N ILE A 165 -0.27 4.94 3.15
CA ILE A 165 -1.49 5.11 2.36
C ILE A 165 -2.09 6.47 2.69
N TYR A 166 -2.21 7.34 1.71
CA TYR A 166 -2.65 8.72 1.91
C TYR A 166 -3.59 9.18 0.81
N GLU A 167 -4.25 10.31 1.08
CA GLU A 167 -5.00 11.11 0.12
C GLU A 167 -4.64 12.58 0.34
#